data_AF-A0A2W6SXV9-F1
#
_entry.id   AF-A0A2W6SXV9-F1
#
_cell.length_a   1.000
_cell.length_b   1.000
_cell.length_c   1.000
_cell.angle_alpha   90.00
_cell.angle_beta   90.00
_cell.angle_gamma   90.00
#
_symmetry.space_group_name_H-M   'P 1'
#
loop_
_entity.id
_entity.type
_entity.pdbx_description
1 polymer ?
#
loop_
_entity_poly.entity_id
_entity_poly.type
_entity_poly.pdbx_seq_one_letter_code
_entity_poly.pdbx_strand_id
1 'polypeptide(L)' 'MILNSKIPEGPLEKKWDNYKKTAKLVNPANRKKLDVIIVGTGLAGSSIAASLGEMGYNVKSFCFQDSPRRAHSVA' A
#
# COMPACT_ATOMS: atom_id res chain seq x y z
N MET A 1 -17.50 5.19 -21.70
CA MET A 1 -17.02 4.40 -20.55
C MET A 1 -17.59 5.02 -19.29
N ILE A 2 -18.34 4.28 -18.47
CA ILE A 2 -18.96 4.84 -17.24
C ILE A 2 -17.92 4.81 -16.12
N LEU A 3 -17.65 5.97 -15.52
CA LEU A 3 -16.72 6.09 -14.41
C LEU A 3 -17.41 5.57 -13.12
N ASN A 4 -16.87 4.50 -12.52
CA ASN A 4 -17.33 4.05 -11.21
C ASN A 4 -16.50 4.73 -10.11
N SER A 5 -17.03 5.79 -9.54
CA SER A 5 -16.38 6.61 -8.51
C SER A 5 -16.39 5.98 -7.11
N LYS A 6 -17.04 4.82 -6.90
CA LYS A 6 -17.08 4.08 -5.61
C LYS A 6 -17.38 4.96 -4.40
N ILE A 7 -18.26 5.94 -4.58
CA ILE A 7 -18.62 6.88 -3.53
C ILE A 7 -19.39 6.12 -2.43
N PRO A 8 -19.06 6.30 -1.14
CA PRO A 8 -19.77 5.60 -0.07
C PRO A 8 -21.27 5.90 -0.06
N GLU A 9 -22.08 5.00 0.48
CA GLU A 9 -23.53 5.14 0.49
C GLU A 9 -24.04 6.04 1.63
N GLY A 10 -25.30 6.48 1.52
CA GLY A 10 -26.00 7.26 2.54
C GLY A 10 -25.95 8.79 2.35
N PRO A 11 -26.60 9.54 3.27
CA PRO A 11 -26.67 11.01 3.24
C PRO A 11 -25.28 11.65 3.24
N LEU A 12 -25.12 12.77 2.54
CA LEU A 12 -23.83 13.45 2.33
C LEU A 12 -23.09 13.69 3.66
N GLU A 13 -23.80 14.16 4.67
CA GLU A 13 -23.27 14.48 6.00
C GLU A 13 -22.74 13.25 6.78
N LYS A 14 -23.27 12.04 6.51
CA LYS A 14 -22.89 10.80 7.20
C LYS A 14 -22.05 9.86 6.34
N LYS A 15 -21.87 10.18 5.06
CA LYS A 15 -21.32 9.29 4.03
C LYS A 15 -19.95 8.72 4.43
N TRP A 16 -19.03 9.58 4.84
CA TRP A 16 -17.68 9.17 5.24
C TRP A 16 -17.63 8.53 6.63
N ASP A 17 -18.47 8.97 7.56
CA ASP A 17 -18.55 8.35 8.88
C ASP A 17 -19.09 6.92 8.80
N ASN A 18 -20.11 6.69 7.96
CA ASN A 18 -20.63 5.36 7.67
C ASN A 18 -19.56 4.48 7.02
N TYR A 19 -18.82 4.99 6.04
CA TYR A 19 -17.72 4.26 5.42
C TYR A 19 -16.66 3.85 6.45
N LYS A 20 -16.18 4.77 7.29
CA LYS A 20 -15.17 4.48 8.30
C LYS A 20 -15.64 3.39 9.28
N LYS A 21 -16.93 3.39 9.64
CA LYS A 21 -17.54 2.39 10.53
C LYS A 21 -17.60 0.99 9.91
N THR A 22 -17.80 0.88 8.60
CA THR A 22 -17.97 -0.40 7.90
C THR A 22 -16.72 -0.85 7.13
N ALA A 23 -15.71 0.01 7.03
CA ALA A 23 -14.47 -0.29 6.35
C ALA A 23 -13.77 -1.50 6.98
N LYS A 24 -13.21 -2.36 6.13
CA LYS A 24 -12.43 -3.51 6.58
C LYS A 24 -11.13 -3.02 7.21
N LEU A 25 -11.04 -3.10 8.53
CA LEU A 25 -9.84 -2.72 9.25
C LEU A 25 -8.72 -3.74 9.02
N VAL A 26 -7.49 -3.24 8.95
CA VAL A 26 -6.30 -4.09 8.91
C VAL A 26 -5.93 -4.48 10.34
N ASN A 27 -5.71 -5.77 10.56
CA ASN A 27 -5.29 -6.34 11.83
C ASN A 27 -4.24 -7.45 11.59
N PRO A 28 -3.47 -7.86 12.61
CA PRO A 28 -2.42 -8.88 12.42
C PRO A 28 -2.90 -10.17 11.73
N ALA A 29 -4.15 -10.59 11.96
CA ALA A 29 -4.72 -11.79 11.36
C ALA A 29 -5.00 -11.67 9.85
N ASN A 30 -5.16 -10.46 9.32
CA ASN A 30 -5.49 -10.23 7.91
C ASN A 30 -4.39 -9.54 7.08
N ARG A 31 -3.26 -9.12 7.68
CA ARG A 31 -2.11 -8.54 6.96
C ARG A 31 -1.60 -9.42 5.82
N LYS A 32 -1.54 -10.74 6.03
CA LYS A 32 -1.12 -11.72 5.01
C LYS A 32 -2.03 -11.77 3.78
N LYS A 33 -3.27 -11.28 3.89
CA LYS A 33 -4.22 -11.20 2.77
C LYS A 33 -4.02 -9.96 1.91
N LEU A 34 -3.18 -9.03 2.34
CA LEU A 34 -2.90 -7.78 1.65
C LEU A 34 -1.53 -7.87 0.98
N ASP A 35 -1.55 -7.70 -0.33
CA ASP A 35 -0.34 -7.54 -1.13
C ASP A 35 0.09 -6.07 -1.10
N VAL A 36 1.33 -5.83 -0.70
CA VAL A 36 1.93 -4.50 -0.73
C VAL A 36 2.98 -4.47 -1.83
N ILE A 37 2.74 -3.64 -2.84
CA ILE A 37 3.69 -3.42 -3.93
C ILE A 37 4.54 -2.20 -3.58
N ILE A 38 5.85 -2.40 -3.54
CA ILE A 38 6.83 -1.34 -3.34
C ILE A 38 7.62 -1.20 -4.64
N VAL A 39 7.65 0.02 -5.18
CA VAL A 39 8.42 0.34 -6.40
C VAL A 39 9.57 1.26 -6.02
N GLY A 40 10.78 0.77 -6.24
CA GLY A 40 12.03 1.40 -5.81
C GLY A 40 12.61 0.70 -4.57
N THR A 41 13.88 0.29 -4.65
CA THR A 41 14.62 -0.40 -3.57
C THR A 41 15.77 0.45 -3.01
N GLY A 42 15.67 1.77 -3.08
CA GLY A 42 16.59 2.68 -2.39
C GLY A 42 16.35 2.66 -0.86
N LEU A 43 17.00 3.56 -0.12
CA LEU A 43 16.95 3.61 1.35
C LEU A 43 15.53 3.51 1.93
N ALA A 44 14.60 4.33 1.43
CA ALA A 44 13.21 4.31 1.90
C ALA A 44 12.49 3.01 1.51
N GLY A 45 12.66 2.55 0.27
CA GLY A 45 11.98 1.37 -0.28
C GLY A 45 12.43 0.07 0.39
N SER A 46 13.73 -0.07 0.67
CA SER A 46 14.25 -1.22 1.42
C SER A 46 13.78 -1.19 2.88
N SER A 47 13.79 -0.02 3.52
CA SER A 47 13.38 0.13 4.92
C SER A 47 11.91 -0.22 5.12
N ILE A 48 11.02 0.32 4.28
CA ILE A 48 9.58 0.03 4.38
C ILE A 48 9.26 -1.42 4.00
N ALA A 49 9.97 -1.99 3.01
CA ALA A 49 9.82 -3.40 2.66
C ALA A 49 10.16 -4.32 3.83
N ALA A 50 11.27 -4.05 4.53
CA ALA A 50 11.67 -4.81 5.71
C ALA A 50 10.62 -4.68 6.83
N SER A 51 10.26 -3.44 7.20
CA SER A 51 9.30 -3.21 8.29
C SER A 51 7.92 -3.83 8.01
N LEU A 52 7.40 -3.73 6.78
CA LEU A 52 6.12 -4.35 6.43
C LEU A 52 6.21 -5.87 6.33
N GLY A 53 7.35 -6.41 5.87
CA GLY A 53 7.61 -7.85 5.90
C GLY A 53 7.58 -8.40 7.33
N GLU A 54 8.27 -7.75 8.27
CA GLU A 54 8.27 -8.10 9.69
C GLU A 54 6.87 -8.03 10.31
N MET A 55 6.06 -7.07 9.88
CA MET A 55 4.66 -6.96 10.31
C MET A 55 3.75 -8.06 9.74
N GLY A 56 4.23 -8.90 8.82
CA GLY A 56 3.51 -10.03 8.23
C GLY A 56 2.69 -9.71 6.99
N TYR A 57 2.98 -8.61 6.29
CA TYR A 57 2.37 -8.32 4.99
C TYR A 57 3.02 -9.14 3.87
N ASN A 58 2.28 -9.38 2.78
CA ASN A 58 2.85 -9.96 1.57
C ASN A 58 3.50 -8.85 0.73
N VAL A 59 4.78 -8.60 0.96
CA VAL A 59 5.52 -7.52 0.30
C VAL A 59 6.13 -8.00 -1.02
N LYS A 60 5.85 -7.26 -2.10
CA LYS A 60 6.45 -7.44 -3.42
C LYS A 60 7.24 -6.18 -3.76
N SER A 61 8.57 -6.29 -3.74
CA SER A 61 9.46 -5.15 -3.99
C SER A 61 10.03 -5.24 -5.41
N PHE A 62 9.85 -4.19 -6.18
CA PHE A 62 10.29 -4.09 -7.56
C PHE A 62 11.28 -2.95 -7.69
N CYS A 63 12.37 -3.20 -8.40
CA CYS A 63 13.31 -2.16 -8.79
C CYS A 63 13.48 -2.22 -10.30
N PHE A 64 13.31 -1.08 -10.95
CA PHE A 64 13.65 -0.92 -12.37
C PHE A 64 14.78 0.11 -12.45
N GLN A 65 15.92 -0.32 -12.98
CA GLN A 65 17.08 0.51 -13.18
C GLN A 65 17.43 0.49 -14.66
N ASP A 66 17.49 1.67 -15.25
CA ASP A 66 17.80 1.86 -16.68
C ASP A 66 19.27 1.50 -17.00
N SER A 67 20.13 1.40 -15.98
CA SER A 67 21.49 0.84 -16.09
C SER A 67 22.03 0.40 -14.71
N PRO A 68 22.99 -0.55 -14.65
CA PRO A 68 23.58 -1.03 -13.39
C PRO A 68 24.22 0.08 -12.53
N ARG A 69 24.71 1.17 -13.17
CA ARG A 69 25.44 2.25 -12.49
C ARG A 69 24.53 3.27 -11.79
N ARG A 70 23.24 3.35 -12.17
CA ARG A 70 22.29 4.36 -11.65
C ARG A 70 21.50 3.89 -10.42
N ALA A 71 21.75 2.68 -9.94
CA ALA A 71 21.19 2.12 -8.70
C ALA A 71 21.80 2.75 -7.41
N HIS A 72 22.75 3.66 -7.55
CA HIS A 72 23.32 4.40 -6.42
C HIS A 72 22.34 5.46 -5.94
N SER A 73 21.36 5.04 -5.12
CA SER A 73 20.74 5.96 -4.18
C SER A 73 21.82 6.41 -3.21
N VAL A 74 22.38 7.60 -3.42
CA VAL A 74 23.17 8.29 -2.40
C VAL A 74 22.20 8.67 -1.27
N ALA A 75 22.59 8.37 -0.04
CA ALA A 75 21.87 8.73 1.17
C ALA A 75 21.84 10.25 1.37
#